data_AF-A0A3G2S725-F1
#
_entry.id   AF-A0A3G2S725-F1
#
_cell.length_a   1.000
_cell.length_b   1.000
_cell.length_c   1.000
_cell.angle_alpha   90.00
_cell.angle_beta   90.00
_cell.angle_gamma   90.00
#
_symmetry.space_group_name_H-M   'P 1'
#
loop_
_entity.id
_entity.type
_entity.pdbx_description
1 polymer ?
#
loop_
_entity_poly.entity_id
_entity_poly.type
_entity_poly.pdbx_seq_one_letter_code
_entity_poly.pdbx_strand_id
1 'polypeptide(L)'
;MDETQDPIANVSERVCSHMNAEHVDSLQHLVMFYERLPQLPVWCHMTKICADHMVIGYVSTTQQYLLNNKASAIKISFEPPLQSMMDARQRIVSLSKKSEEENVRVLQQTSATTHLWERWNLDALLLRTRHFIAEPVTVAMLGIMLSMALYPSKVTQNKWLQHQLATLLWPLQVITVLFSVVLVILSILWLDRVWTNASPVPEDIRVLPTWLVATLFRRTLPILTKEAWSGQTVVVTGGASGLGAALVQKLAGRGAKVVSIDVTSACVDHEQVTAYTCDVSKRDDVSLTMNKIVEECGQPTMLINNAGVVHGMPLPTLPSESIARTMETNVMGPFWLIKEVLPAMIRNNSGHIVTVSSIMGYAGFAKLTDYTASKHALVGLHESLRYELDSIHKAPYVRTTLVTTGQLRDTPMFDGVTHSPFVHFVAPSISAHRVADAIVEALEQQESRHIAMPWYASWTPTLRLLPSFVRDGIQTALGANHAMPSPDEAYETK
;
A
#
# COMPACT_ATOMS: atom_id res chain seq x y z
N MET A 1 -20.79 -15.52 13.57
CA MET A 1 -19.92 -16.57 14.15
C MET A 1 -18.49 -16.17 13.84
N ASP A 2 -17.66 -16.11 14.88
CA ASP A 2 -16.28 -15.59 14.97
C ASP A 2 -15.35 -15.75 13.75
N GLU A 3 -14.79 -14.65 13.23
CA GLU A 3 -13.72 -14.58 12.21
C GLU A 3 -12.39 -14.07 12.81
N THR A 4 -11.98 -14.61 13.95
CA THR A 4 -10.59 -14.48 14.47
C THR A 4 -9.70 -15.65 14.03
N GLN A 5 -10.14 -16.45 13.06
CA GLN A 5 -9.41 -17.63 12.59
C GLN A 5 -8.57 -17.31 11.34
N ASP A 6 -7.28 -17.64 11.45
CA ASP A 6 -6.30 -17.82 10.37
C ASP A 6 -6.96 -18.17 9.02
N PRO A 7 -6.66 -17.45 7.91
CA PRO A 7 -7.25 -17.72 6.59
C PRO A 7 -6.97 -19.14 6.06
N ILE A 8 -6.07 -19.88 6.70
CA ILE A 8 -5.76 -21.30 6.43
C ILE A 8 -6.66 -22.24 7.26
N ALA A 9 -7.23 -21.79 8.38
CA ALA A 9 -8.00 -22.64 9.27
C ALA A 9 -9.38 -23.01 8.70
N ASN A 10 -9.75 -24.28 8.86
CA ASN A 10 -11.09 -24.82 8.64
C ASN A 10 -11.64 -24.71 7.21
N VAL A 11 -10.78 -24.56 6.19
CA VAL A 11 -11.17 -24.66 4.77
C VAL A 11 -11.75 -26.04 4.45
N SER A 12 -11.12 -27.08 5.00
CA SER A 12 -11.57 -28.46 4.85
C SER A 12 -12.94 -28.72 5.50
N GLU A 13 -13.26 -28.07 6.63
CA GLU A 13 -14.60 -28.14 7.24
C GLU A 13 -15.69 -27.47 6.39
N ARG A 14 -15.36 -26.37 5.69
CA ARG A 14 -16.28 -25.63 4.82
C ARG A 14 -16.60 -26.39 3.53
N VAL A 15 -15.61 -27.04 2.91
CA VAL A 15 -15.83 -27.92 1.75
C VAL A 15 -16.72 -29.11 2.15
N CYS A 16 -16.54 -29.64 3.35
CA CYS A 16 -17.33 -30.77 3.84
C CYS A 16 -18.76 -30.41 4.27
N SER A 17 -19.07 -29.16 4.68
CA SER A 17 -20.42 -28.78 5.11
C SER A 17 -21.43 -28.76 3.96
N HIS A 18 -20.99 -28.49 2.73
CA HIS A 18 -21.83 -28.50 1.54
C HIS A 18 -22.11 -29.92 0.98
N MET A 19 -21.31 -30.93 1.33
CA MET A 19 -21.54 -32.32 0.90
C MET A 19 -22.75 -32.97 1.59
N ASN A 20 -23.24 -32.41 2.70
CA ASN A 20 -24.33 -32.98 3.49
C ASN A 20 -25.74 -32.76 2.90
N ALA A 21 -25.89 -31.99 1.81
CA ALA A 21 -27.20 -31.52 1.38
C ALA A 21 -28.02 -32.53 0.55
N GLU A 22 -27.43 -33.38 -0.31
CA GLU A 22 -28.22 -34.29 -1.18
C GLU A 22 -27.47 -35.59 -1.61
N HIS A 23 -28.11 -36.75 -1.36
CA HIS A 23 -27.97 -38.08 -2.02
C HIS A 23 -26.76 -39.02 -1.75
N VAL A 24 -26.98 -40.32 -2.06
CA VAL A 24 -26.33 -41.54 -1.50
C VAL A 24 -25.32 -42.26 -2.44
N ASP A 25 -24.94 -41.72 -3.60
CA ASP A 25 -23.97 -42.37 -4.52
C ASP A 25 -22.64 -41.61 -4.66
N SER A 26 -21.66 -41.96 -3.81
CA SER A 26 -20.46 -41.16 -3.53
C SER A 26 -19.46 -41.00 -4.68
N LEU A 27 -19.33 -41.97 -5.60
CA LEU A 27 -18.30 -41.95 -6.65
C LEU A 27 -18.77 -41.28 -7.95
N GLN A 28 -20.01 -41.53 -8.38
CA GLN A 28 -20.57 -40.85 -9.56
C GLN A 28 -20.88 -39.38 -9.28
N HIS A 29 -21.25 -39.02 -8.05
CA HIS A 29 -21.43 -37.62 -7.67
C HIS A 29 -20.12 -36.84 -7.58
N LEU A 30 -19.01 -37.43 -7.11
CA LEU A 30 -17.70 -36.77 -7.10
C LEU A 30 -17.22 -36.39 -8.51
N VAL A 31 -17.51 -37.24 -9.50
CA VAL A 31 -17.22 -37.00 -10.92
C VAL A 31 -18.20 -35.97 -11.53
N MET A 32 -19.49 -35.99 -11.17
CA MET A 32 -20.44 -34.94 -11.60
C MET A 32 -20.19 -33.59 -10.91
N PHE A 33 -19.63 -33.58 -9.70
CA PHE A 33 -19.24 -32.36 -8.96
C PHE A 33 -18.00 -31.67 -9.58
N TYR A 34 -17.16 -32.41 -10.30
CA TYR A 34 -16.02 -31.84 -11.04
C TYR A 34 -16.44 -30.74 -12.02
N GLU A 35 -17.61 -30.87 -12.64
CA GLU A 35 -18.14 -29.86 -13.58
C GLU A 35 -18.97 -28.76 -12.91
N ARG A 36 -19.34 -28.91 -11.63
CA ARG A 36 -20.29 -28.01 -10.95
C ARG A 36 -19.76 -27.25 -9.75
N LEU A 37 -18.54 -27.49 -9.27
CA LEU A 37 -17.96 -26.78 -8.12
C LEU A 37 -17.90 -25.27 -8.35
N PRO A 38 -18.72 -24.45 -7.66
CA PRO A 38 -18.45 -23.05 -7.50
C PRO A 38 -17.50 -22.93 -6.29
N GLN A 39 -16.37 -22.25 -6.49
CA GLN A 39 -15.55 -21.70 -5.39
C GLN A 39 -14.77 -22.70 -4.53
N LEU A 40 -13.87 -23.47 -5.14
CA LEU A 40 -12.60 -23.72 -4.43
C LEU A 40 -11.86 -22.38 -4.31
N PRO A 41 -11.16 -22.09 -3.19
CA PRO A 41 -10.29 -20.93 -3.11
C PRO A 41 -9.33 -20.93 -4.32
N VAL A 42 -9.04 -19.77 -4.90
CA VAL A 42 -8.28 -19.65 -6.17
C VAL A 42 -6.93 -20.39 -6.15
N TRP A 43 -6.39 -20.63 -4.95
CA TRP A 43 -5.15 -21.36 -4.70
C TRP A 43 -5.30 -22.90 -4.59
N CYS A 44 -6.49 -23.49 -4.76
CA CYS A 44 -6.72 -24.93 -4.68
C CYS A 44 -7.49 -25.42 -5.92
N HIS A 45 -6.99 -26.46 -6.58
CA HIS A 45 -7.66 -27.06 -7.74
C HIS A 45 -7.53 -28.58 -7.73
N MET A 46 -8.59 -29.27 -8.17
CA MET A 46 -8.60 -30.72 -8.27
C MET A 46 -8.05 -31.16 -9.63
N THR A 47 -6.96 -31.94 -9.64
CA THR A 47 -6.21 -32.25 -10.87
C THR A 47 -6.57 -33.59 -11.48
N LYS A 48 -6.89 -34.62 -10.67
CA LYS A 48 -7.23 -35.97 -11.17
C LYS A 48 -8.09 -36.75 -10.19
N ILE A 49 -9.09 -37.48 -10.69
CA ILE A 49 -9.85 -38.49 -9.92
C ILE A 49 -9.75 -39.84 -10.64
N CYS A 50 -9.40 -40.89 -9.90
CA CYS A 50 -9.42 -42.29 -10.31
C CYS A 50 -10.32 -43.09 -9.35
N ALA A 51 -10.65 -44.35 -9.70
CA ALA A 51 -11.50 -45.21 -8.87
C ALA A 51 -10.88 -45.54 -7.49
N ASP A 52 -9.55 -45.45 -7.37
CA ASP A 52 -8.74 -45.83 -6.22
C ASP A 52 -8.08 -44.64 -5.50
N HIS A 53 -8.03 -43.46 -6.12
CA HIS A 53 -7.44 -42.26 -5.53
C HIS A 53 -7.90 -40.95 -6.15
N MET A 54 -7.81 -39.86 -5.39
CA MET A 54 -8.00 -38.48 -5.86
C MET A 54 -6.71 -37.67 -5.67
N VAL A 55 -6.45 -36.72 -6.58
CA VAL A 55 -5.31 -35.82 -6.54
C VAL A 55 -5.79 -34.37 -6.46
N ILE A 56 -5.39 -33.68 -5.38
CA ILE A 56 -5.65 -32.23 -5.18
C ILE A 56 -4.32 -31.49 -5.34
N GLY A 57 -4.32 -30.46 -6.19
CA GLY A 57 -3.20 -29.54 -6.38
C GLY A 57 -3.39 -28.24 -5.61
N TYR A 58 -2.33 -27.78 -4.97
CA TYR A 58 -2.29 -26.49 -4.29
C TYR A 58 -1.40 -25.52 -5.05
N VAL A 59 -1.83 -24.27 -5.16
CA VAL A 59 -1.11 -23.16 -5.79
C VAL A 59 -0.92 -22.09 -4.73
N SER A 60 0.23 -22.06 -4.07
CA SER A 60 0.55 -20.89 -3.25
C SER A 60 0.59 -19.65 -4.15
N THR A 61 -0.12 -18.59 -3.76
CA THR A 61 -0.16 -17.28 -4.43
C THR A 61 1.24 -16.67 -4.63
N THR A 62 2.26 -17.18 -3.92
CA THR A 62 3.66 -16.75 -4.03
C THR A 62 4.56 -17.74 -4.81
N GLN A 63 4.12 -18.97 -5.09
CA GLN A 63 4.97 -20.07 -5.58
C GLN A 63 4.86 -20.42 -7.07
N GLN A 64 3.93 -19.84 -7.82
CA GLN A 64 3.69 -20.24 -9.21
C GLN A 64 4.93 -20.08 -10.13
N TYR A 65 5.95 -19.33 -9.72
CA TYR A 65 7.14 -19.03 -10.53
C TYR A 65 8.48 -19.56 -9.98
N LEU A 66 8.59 -19.83 -8.68
CA LEU A 66 9.89 -20.17 -8.06
C LEU A 66 10.20 -21.67 -8.03
N LEU A 67 9.22 -22.53 -8.26
CA LEU A 67 9.40 -23.98 -8.31
C LEU A 67 9.12 -24.46 -9.73
N ASN A 68 10.17 -24.73 -10.51
CA ASN A 68 10.10 -25.52 -11.74
C ASN A 68 9.16 -26.73 -11.54
N ASN A 69 7.93 -26.63 -12.05
CA ASN A 69 6.93 -27.70 -12.15
C ASN A 69 6.88 -28.70 -10.99
N LYS A 70 6.80 -28.22 -9.75
CA LYS A 70 6.37 -29.07 -8.63
C LYS A 70 5.20 -28.42 -7.91
N ALA A 71 4.03 -28.47 -8.53
CA ALA A 71 2.79 -28.40 -7.79
C ALA A 71 2.84 -29.48 -6.69
N SER A 72 2.71 -29.08 -5.42
CA SER A 72 2.50 -30.03 -4.35
C SER A 72 1.11 -30.64 -4.57
N ALA A 73 1.10 -31.89 -5.03
CA ALA A 73 -0.12 -32.65 -5.29
C ALA A 73 -0.28 -33.71 -4.21
N ILE A 74 -1.42 -33.73 -3.53
CA ILE A 74 -1.72 -34.76 -2.55
C ILE A 74 -2.56 -35.84 -3.19
N LYS A 75 -2.05 -37.07 -3.13
CA LYS A 75 -2.78 -38.28 -3.50
C LYS A 75 -3.54 -38.80 -2.27
N ILE A 76 -4.87 -38.72 -2.32
CA ILE A 76 -5.76 -39.29 -1.32
C ILE A 76 -6.14 -40.69 -1.78
N SER A 77 -5.63 -41.72 -1.11
CA SER A 77 -5.98 -43.11 -1.37
C SER A 77 -7.34 -43.45 -0.74
N PHE A 78 -8.17 -44.18 -1.49
CA PHE A 78 -9.45 -44.69 -1.00
C PHE A 78 -9.33 -46.05 -0.29
N GLU A 79 -8.11 -46.50 0.03
CA GLU A 79 -7.86 -47.72 0.81
C GLU A 79 -7.50 -47.44 2.28
N PRO A 80 -8.05 -48.18 3.27
CA PRO A 80 -9.17 -49.13 3.14
C PRO A 80 -10.47 -48.43 2.70
N PRO A 81 -11.43 -49.17 2.12
CA PRO A 81 -12.67 -48.62 1.58
C PRO A 81 -13.37 -47.75 2.62
N LEU A 82 -13.80 -46.57 2.18
CA LEU A 82 -14.53 -45.60 3.01
C LEU A 82 -15.82 -46.26 3.51
N GLN A 83 -15.87 -46.57 4.81
CA GLN A 83 -17.00 -47.27 5.42
C GLN A 83 -18.21 -46.35 5.59
N SER A 84 -17.98 -45.03 5.68
CA SER A 84 -19.02 -44.01 5.79
C SER A 84 -18.57 -42.66 5.19
N MET A 85 -19.52 -41.78 4.89
CA MET A 85 -19.22 -40.38 4.53
C MET A 85 -18.45 -39.64 5.63
N MET A 86 -18.63 -40.02 6.90
CA MET A 86 -17.89 -39.44 8.03
C MET A 86 -16.41 -39.83 8.01
N ASP A 87 -16.07 -41.06 7.63
CA ASP A 87 -14.68 -41.49 7.49
C ASP A 87 -13.99 -40.80 6.30
N ALA A 88 -14.72 -40.63 5.20
CA ALA A 88 -14.25 -39.86 4.05
C ALA A 88 -13.94 -38.41 4.45
N ARG A 89 -14.85 -37.79 5.22
CA ARG A 89 -14.70 -36.44 5.77
C ARG A 89 -13.47 -36.32 6.66
N GLN A 90 -13.30 -37.20 7.64
CA GLN A 90 -12.17 -37.14 8.58
C GLN A 90 -10.82 -37.33 7.88
N ARG A 91 -10.78 -38.16 6.83
CA ARG A 91 -9.56 -38.44 6.08
C ARG A 91 -9.17 -37.30 5.13
N ILE A 92 -10.13 -36.65 4.48
CA ILE A 92 -9.86 -35.47 3.64
C ILE A 92 -9.40 -34.29 4.52
N VAL A 93 -10.06 -34.05 5.65
CA VAL A 93 -9.69 -32.97 6.59
C VAL A 93 -8.28 -33.18 7.16
N SER A 94 -7.95 -34.39 7.60
CA SER A 94 -6.62 -34.69 8.16
C SER A 94 -5.50 -34.56 7.12
N LEU A 95 -5.73 -34.97 5.87
CA LEU A 95 -4.75 -34.83 4.80
C LEU A 95 -4.59 -33.39 4.31
N SER A 96 -5.67 -32.60 4.27
CA SER A 96 -5.60 -31.14 4.01
C SER A 96 -4.77 -30.45 5.09
N LYS A 97 -5.03 -30.76 6.36
CA LYS A 97 -4.28 -30.17 7.48
C LYS A 97 -2.79 -30.52 7.42
N LYS A 98 -2.47 -31.77 7.08
CA LYS A 98 -1.08 -32.21 6.88
C LYS A 98 -0.42 -31.50 5.68
N SER A 99 -1.16 -31.25 4.60
CA SER A 99 -0.70 -30.45 3.46
C SER A 99 -0.37 -29.02 3.85
N GLU A 100 -1.26 -28.40 4.62
CA GLU A 100 -1.13 -27.02 5.07
C GLU A 100 0.12 -26.88 5.94
N GLU A 101 0.32 -27.80 6.89
CA GLU A 101 1.51 -27.85 7.74
C GLU A 101 2.81 -28.02 6.91
N GLU A 102 2.77 -28.83 5.85
CA GLU A 102 3.93 -29.07 4.99
C GLU A 102 4.21 -27.88 4.04
N ASN A 103 3.18 -27.26 3.47
CA ASN A 103 3.30 -26.03 2.69
C ASN A 103 3.81 -24.86 3.56
N VAL A 104 3.33 -24.72 4.80
CA VAL A 104 3.83 -23.73 5.76
C VAL A 104 5.32 -23.97 6.06
N ARG A 105 5.75 -25.23 6.25
CA ARG A 105 7.17 -25.56 6.43
C ARG A 105 8.02 -25.22 5.20
N VAL A 106 7.54 -25.53 4.00
CA VAL A 106 8.25 -25.21 2.74
C VAL A 106 8.33 -23.70 2.53
N LEU A 107 7.27 -22.95 2.86
CA LEU A 107 7.28 -21.48 2.84
C LEU A 107 8.29 -20.92 3.84
N GLN A 108 8.35 -21.48 5.06
CA GLN A 108 9.32 -21.09 6.08
C GLN A 108 10.78 -21.42 5.68
N GLN A 109 11.03 -22.50 4.95
CA GLN A 109 12.37 -22.87 4.47
C GLN A 109 12.82 -22.06 3.24
N THR A 110 11.92 -21.83 2.28
CA THR A 110 12.19 -21.00 1.09
C THR A 110 12.36 -19.52 1.45
N SER A 111 11.75 -19.10 2.56
CA SER A 111 11.83 -17.74 3.12
C SER A 111 13.25 -17.32 3.53
N ALA A 112 14.20 -18.22 3.80
CA ALA A 112 15.49 -17.83 4.38
C ALA A 112 16.31 -16.83 3.51
N THR A 113 16.22 -16.89 2.18
CA THR A 113 16.93 -15.98 1.26
C THR A 113 16.10 -14.74 0.89
N THR A 114 14.79 -14.87 0.69
CA THR A 114 13.87 -13.72 0.48
C THR A 114 13.76 -12.86 1.73
N HIS A 115 13.78 -13.46 2.93
CA HIS A 115 13.74 -12.76 4.21
C HIS A 115 15.02 -11.96 4.49
N LEU A 116 16.16 -12.30 3.88
CA LEU A 116 17.36 -11.47 3.94
C LEU A 116 17.19 -10.19 3.12
N TRP A 117 16.77 -10.30 1.86
CA TRP A 117 16.56 -9.14 0.99
C TRP A 117 15.40 -8.26 1.45
N GLU A 118 14.33 -8.83 2.02
CA GLU A 118 13.24 -8.06 2.61
C GLU A 118 13.63 -7.36 3.91
N ARG A 119 14.45 -8.02 4.75
CA ARG A 119 14.90 -7.46 6.04
C ARG A 119 15.99 -6.41 5.89
N TRP A 120 16.71 -6.41 4.77
CA TRP A 120 17.86 -5.54 4.49
C TRP A 120 17.75 -4.75 3.19
N ASN A 121 16.56 -4.62 2.59
CA ASN A 121 16.38 -3.72 1.45
C ASN A 121 16.67 -2.26 1.84
N LEU A 122 16.83 -1.41 0.82
CA LEU A 122 17.24 -0.04 1.04
C LEU A 122 16.21 0.77 1.85
N ASP A 123 14.91 0.46 1.72
CA ASP A 123 13.85 1.06 2.55
C ASP A 123 14.05 0.74 4.04
N ALA A 124 14.24 -0.54 4.38
CA ALA A 124 14.48 -1.00 5.74
C ALA A 124 15.79 -0.44 6.33
N LEU A 125 16.84 -0.34 5.51
CA LEU A 125 18.11 0.26 5.92
C LEU A 125 17.94 1.75 6.24
N LEU A 126 17.25 2.50 5.36
CA LEU A 126 16.99 3.93 5.55
C LEU A 126 16.08 4.20 6.74
N LEU A 127 15.07 3.36 6.97
CA LEU A 127 14.22 3.43 8.16
C LEU A 127 15.05 3.22 9.44
N ARG A 128 15.94 2.22 9.48
CA ARG A 128 16.80 1.99 10.65
C ARG A 128 17.81 3.11 10.85
N THR A 129 18.44 3.61 9.79
CA THR A 129 19.39 4.73 9.91
C THR A 129 18.68 6.01 10.33
N ARG A 130 17.44 6.27 9.89
CA ARG A 130 16.64 7.39 10.40
C ARG A 130 16.42 7.31 11.90
N HIS A 131 16.03 6.14 12.43
CA HIS A 131 15.88 5.94 13.88
C HIS A 131 17.21 6.15 14.60
N PHE A 132 18.29 5.57 14.06
CA PHE A 132 19.64 5.69 14.60
C PHE A 132 20.13 7.16 14.66
N ILE A 133 19.86 7.95 13.61
CA ILE A 133 20.22 9.37 13.50
C ILE A 133 19.33 10.26 14.38
N ALA A 134 18.09 9.86 14.62
CA ALA A 134 17.16 10.60 15.48
C ALA A 134 17.43 10.42 16.97
N GLU A 135 18.22 9.42 17.38
CA GLU A 135 18.58 9.20 18.78
C GLU A 135 19.59 10.25 19.27
N PRO A 136 19.25 11.06 20.30
CA PRO A 136 20.14 12.10 20.82
C PRO A 136 21.48 11.56 21.30
N VAL A 137 21.49 10.33 21.82
CA VAL A 137 22.70 9.64 22.29
C VAL A 137 23.67 9.38 21.14
N THR A 138 23.17 8.93 19.99
CA THR A 138 23.98 8.66 18.81
C THR A 138 24.63 9.93 18.28
N VAL A 139 23.88 11.03 18.22
CA VAL A 139 24.40 12.34 17.81
C VAL A 139 25.49 12.82 18.77
N ALA A 140 25.28 12.67 20.09
CA ALA A 140 26.27 13.01 21.09
C ALA A 140 27.54 12.13 20.96
N MET A 141 27.39 10.82 20.75
CA MET A 141 28.52 9.90 20.56
C MET A 141 29.34 10.22 19.31
N LEU A 142 28.70 10.49 18.18
CA LEU A 142 29.38 10.92 16.95
C LEU A 142 30.14 12.24 17.16
N GLY A 143 29.54 13.21 17.85
CA GLY A 143 30.18 14.47 18.23
C GLY A 143 31.40 14.27 19.13
N ILE A 144 31.30 13.37 20.13
CA ILE A 144 32.42 13.01 21.01
C ILE A 144 33.54 12.35 20.21
N MET A 145 33.23 11.35 19.38
CA MET A 145 34.23 10.66 18.55
C MET A 145 34.96 11.61 17.60
N LEU A 146 34.22 12.53 16.95
CA LEU A 146 34.81 13.56 16.10
C LEU A 146 35.71 14.51 16.90
N SER A 147 35.29 14.92 18.09
CA SER A 147 36.10 15.79 18.96
C SER A 147 37.41 15.11 19.42
N MET A 148 37.36 13.79 19.69
CA MET A 148 38.53 12.98 20.04
C MET A 148 39.49 12.83 18.87
N ALA A 149 38.97 12.73 17.65
CA ALA A 149 39.78 12.65 16.42
C ALA A 149 40.39 14.01 16.01
N LEU A 150 39.71 15.14 16.26
CA LEU A 150 40.22 16.49 15.99
C LEU A 150 41.27 16.94 17.00
N TYR A 151 41.13 16.54 18.27
CA TYR A 151 42.04 16.93 19.36
C TYR A 151 42.60 15.72 20.12
N PRO A 152 43.32 14.80 19.45
CA PRO A 152 43.79 13.56 20.06
C PRO A 152 44.76 13.81 21.22
N SER A 153 45.47 14.93 21.22
CA SER A 153 46.39 15.36 22.29
C SER A 153 45.70 15.63 23.63
N LYS A 154 44.40 15.93 23.63
CA LYS A 154 43.60 16.11 24.86
C LYS A 154 43.11 14.80 25.45
N VAL A 155 43.13 13.71 24.68
CA VAL A 155 42.60 12.40 25.08
C VAL A 155 43.69 11.52 25.69
N THR A 156 44.91 11.57 25.15
CA THR A 156 46.01 10.71 25.58
C THR A 156 47.36 11.38 25.31
N GLN A 157 48.35 11.15 26.17
CA GLN A 157 49.73 11.59 25.92
C GLN A 157 50.56 10.57 25.12
N ASN A 158 50.01 9.38 24.84
CA ASN A 158 50.71 8.36 24.07
C ASN A 158 50.71 8.73 22.57
N LYS A 159 51.90 9.01 22.02
CA LYS A 159 52.09 9.40 20.60
C LYS A 159 51.57 8.37 19.60
N TRP A 160 51.68 7.07 19.90
CA TRP A 160 51.14 6.02 19.02
C TRP A 160 49.62 6.10 18.96
N LEU A 161 48.96 6.25 20.11
CA LEU A 161 47.51 6.32 20.21
C LEU A 161 46.98 7.63 19.60
N GLN A 162 47.71 8.74 19.75
CA GLN A 162 47.39 10.00 19.07
C GLN A 162 47.41 9.85 17.55
N HIS A 163 48.39 9.12 17.00
CA HIS A 163 48.47 8.86 15.58
C HIS A 163 47.29 7.99 15.10
N GLN A 164 46.93 6.93 15.85
CA GLN A 164 45.75 6.10 15.55
C GLN A 164 44.44 6.89 15.64
N LEU A 165 44.29 7.81 16.60
CA LEU A 165 43.11 8.68 16.69
C LEU A 165 43.08 9.71 15.55
N ALA A 166 44.24 10.22 15.13
CA ALA A 166 44.34 11.15 14.01
C ALA A 166 44.07 10.47 12.65
N THR A 167 44.44 9.19 12.47
CA THR A 167 44.11 8.45 11.24
C THR A 167 42.61 8.16 11.11
N LEU A 168 41.86 8.14 12.21
CA LEU A 168 40.39 8.06 12.22
C LEU A 168 39.72 9.37 11.78
N LEU A 169 40.46 10.47 11.63
CA LEU A 169 39.90 11.77 11.27
C LEU A 169 39.21 11.77 9.91
N TRP A 170 39.84 11.18 8.88
CA TRP A 170 39.27 11.20 7.53
C TRP A 170 37.92 10.45 7.44
N PRO A 171 37.79 9.20 7.94
CA PRO A 171 36.49 8.53 8.02
C PRO A 171 35.45 9.31 8.83
N LEU A 172 35.83 9.89 9.97
CA LEU A 172 34.92 10.66 10.82
C LEU A 172 34.46 11.96 10.15
N GLN A 173 35.36 12.65 9.42
CA GLN A 173 35.00 13.82 8.63
C GLN A 173 34.02 13.46 7.52
N VAL A 174 34.25 12.37 6.80
CA VAL A 174 33.32 11.88 5.76
C VAL A 174 31.95 11.57 6.38
N ILE A 175 31.91 10.85 7.50
CA ILE A 175 30.66 10.55 8.23
C ILE A 175 29.97 11.84 8.68
N THR A 176 30.72 12.81 9.20
CA THR A 176 30.16 14.09 9.67
C THR A 176 29.59 14.92 8.52
N VAL A 177 30.25 14.94 7.36
CA VAL A 177 29.74 15.60 6.15
C VAL A 177 28.46 14.91 5.68
N LEU A 178 28.46 13.58 5.57
CA LEU A 178 27.26 12.82 5.20
C LEU A 178 26.11 13.06 6.18
N PHE A 179 26.40 13.07 7.48
CA PHE A 179 25.43 13.35 8.53
C PHE A 179 24.87 14.78 8.41
N SER A 180 25.71 15.77 8.17
CA SER A 180 25.30 17.16 7.98
C SER A 180 24.39 17.30 6.76
N VAL A 181 24.71 16.62 5.66
CA VAL A 181 23.85 16.59 4.46
C VAL A 181 22.49 15.97 4.79
N VAL A 182 22.46 14.83 5.50
CA VAL A 182 21.20 14.20 5.94
C VAL A 182 20.39 15.14 6.84
N LEU A 183 21.04 15.82 7.80
CA LEU A 183 20.37 16.75 8.71
C LEU A 183 19.79 17.96 7.98
N VAL A 184 20.49 18.48 6.96
CA VAL A 184 19.97 19.55 6.09
C VAL A 184 18.72 19.06 5.34
N ILE A 185 18.77 17.85 4.75
CA ILE A 185 17.62 17.27 4.04
C ILE A 185 16.44 17.11 5.00
N LEU A 186 16.66 16.54 6.19
CA LEU A 186 15.61 16.38 7.20
C LEU A 186 15.03 17.72 7.65
N SER A 187 15.86 18.77 7.78
CA SER A 187 15.41 20.12 8.12
C SER A 187 14.55 20.72 7.01
N ILE A 188 14.92 20.54 5.74
CA ILE A 188 14.13 21.00 4.59
C ILE A 188 12.78 20.28 4.55
N LEU A 189 12.77 18.95 4.73
CA LEU A 189 11.52 18.17 4.76
C LEU A 189 10.63 18.55 5.94
N TRP A 190 11.23 18.84 7.10
CA TRP A 190 10.48 19.36 8.24
C TRP A 190 9.89 20.74 7.96
N LEU A 191 10.66 21.67 7.38
CA LEU A 191 10.20 23.00 6.99
C LEU A 191 9.08 22.93 5.95
N ASP A 192 9.20 22.07 4.94
CA ASP A 192 8.17 21.86 3.92
C ASP A 192 6.86 21.35 4.53
N ARG A 193 6.94 20.38 5.44
CA ARG A 193 5.78 19.89 6.21
C ARG A 193 5.15 20.99 7.05
N VAL A 194 5.95 21.80 7.74
CA VAL A 194 5.48 22.92 8.55
C VAL A 194 4.77 23.95 7.68
N TRP A 195 5.40 24.37 6.57
CA TRP A 195 4.85 25.35 5.65
C TRP A 195 3.55 24.85 5.01
N THR A 196 3.50 23.55 4.74
CA THR A 196 2.32 22.88 4.20
C THR A 196 1.11 22.88 5.13
N ASN A 197 1.34 23.06 6.43
CA ASN A 197 0.29 23.08 7.44
C ASN A 197 0.05 24.47 8.03
N ALA A 198 0.75 25.48 7.52
CA ALA A 198 0.62 26.87 7.95
C ALA A 198 -0.70 27.47 7.49
N SER A 199 -1.20 28.46 8.23
CA SER A 199 -2.24 29.34 7.70
C SER A 199 -1.64 30.28 6.64
N PRO A 200 -2.46 30.89 5.77
CA PRO A 200 -1.97 31.81 4.74
C PRO A 200 -1.15 32.92 5.36
N VAL A 201 -0.10 33.34 4.64
CA VAL A 201 0.77 34.43 5.08
C VAL A 201 -0.08 35.69 5.27
N PRO A 202 -0.03 36.35 6.44
CA PRO A 202 -0.84 37.54 6.69
C PRO A 202 -0.36 38.71 5.82
N GLU A 203 -1.30 39.51 5.33
CA GLU A 203 -0.99 40.73 4.56
C GLU A 203 -0.37 41.82 5.46
N ASP A 204 -0.74 41.87 6.74
CA ASP A 204 -0.18 42.84 7.69
C ASP A 204 1.17 42.36 8.23
N ILE A 205 2.24 43.07 7.86
CA ILE A 205 3.62 42.76 8.26
C ILE A 205 3.82 42.79 9.78
N ARG A 206 2.97 43.47 10.55
CA ARG A 206 3.08 43.59 12.01
C ARG A 206 2.78 42.27 12.73
N VAL A 207 1.92 41.42 12.15
CA VAL A 207 1.59 40.10 12.72
C VAL A 207 2.51 38.99 12.21
N LEU A 208 3.39 39.29 11.26
CA LEU A 208 4.31 38.32 10.65
C LEU A 208 5.19 37.59 11.69
N PRO A 209 5.77 38.25 12.72
CA PRO A 209 6.57 37.55 13.72
C PRO A 209 5.75 36.54 14.53
N THR A 210 4.53 36.90 14.92
CA THR A 210 3.62 36.01 15.68
C THR A 210 3.15 34.85 14.83
N TRP A 211 2.81 35.11 13.56
CA TRP A 211 2.47 34.07 12.58
C TRP A 211 3.64 33.10 12.38
N LEU A 212 4.87 33.61 12.22
CA LEU A 212 6.06 32.77 12.03
C LEU A 212 6.32 31.84 13.23
N VAL A 213 6.20 32.36 14.45
CA VAL A 213 6.33 31.55 15.68
C VAL A 213 5.22 30.50 15.78
N ALA A 214 3.98 30.87 15.43
CA ALA A 214 2.86 29.93 15.43
C ALA A 214 3.08 28.82 14.39
N THR A 215 3.48 29.17 13.17
CA THR A 215 3.77 28.23 12.09
C THR A 215 4.91 27.27 12.46
N LEU A 216 6.03 27.78 12.99
CA LEU A 216 7.21 26.95 13.28
C LEU A 216 7.07 26.07 14.53
N PHE A 217 6.36 26.54 15.56
CA PHE A 217 6.41 25.92 16.89
C PHE A 217 5.05 25.50 17.45
N ARG A 218 3.93 25.91 16.85
CA ARG A 218 2.59 25.53 17.33
C ARG A 218 1.87 24.68 16.30
N ARG A 219 1.21 23.63 16.77
CA ARG A 219 0.30 22.86 15.91
C ARG A 219 -0.92 23.71 15.61
N THR A 220 -1.33 23.69 14.36
CA THR A 220 -2.50 24.41 13.88
C THR A 220 -3.80 23.67 14.19
N LEU A 221 -3.77 22.33 14.25
CA LEU A 221 -4.89 21.47 14.67
C LEU A 221 -4.46 20.47 15.75
N PRO A 222 -5.36 20.05 16.66
CA PRO A 222 -5.08 19.03 17.65
C PRO A 222 -4.96 17.64 17.03
N ILE A 223 -4.31 16.70 17.71
CA ILE A 223 -4.32 15.28 17.31
C ILE A 223 -5.73 14.73 17.53
N LEU A 224 -6.23 13.90 16.61
CA LEU A 224 -7.47 13.16 16.81
C LEU A 224 -7.27 12.08 17.87
N THR A 225 -7.83 12.29 19.05
CA THR A 225 -7.91 11.24 20.08
C THR A 225 -8.88 10.15 19.66
N LYS A 226 -8.85 9.01 20.35
CA LYS A 226 -9.76 7.88 20.10
C LYS A 226 -11.23 8.31 20.18
N GLU A 227 -11.57 9.21 21.10
CA GLU A 227 -12.92 9.76 21.24
C GLU A 227 -13.28 10.66 20.06
N ALA A 228 -12.32 11.46 19.57
CA ALA A 228 -12.53 12.39 18.45
C ALA A 228 -12.80 11.66 17.12
N TRP A 229 -12.28 10.44 16.94
CA TRP A 229 -12.56 9.60 15.77
C TRP A 229 -14.05 9.26 15.63
N SER A 230 -14.79 9.11 16.73
CA SER A 230 -16.23 8.81 16.70
C SER A 230 -17.08 9.89 16.00
N GLY A 231 -16.59 11.13 15.98
CA GLY A 231 -17.22 12.23 15.26
C GLY A 231 -16.81 12.35 13.79
N GLN A 232 -15.91 11.49 13.30
CA GLN A 232 -15.41 11.54 11.93
C GLN A 232 -16.19 10.59 11.02
N THR A 233 -16.62 11.10 9.86
CA THR A 233 -17.21 10.29 8.79
C THR A 233 -16.22 10.25 7.62
N VAL A 234 -15.64 9.08 7.37
CA VAL A 234 -14.56 8.89 6.41
C VAL A 234 -15.06 8.10 5.21
N VAL A 235 -15.10 8.73 4.05
CA VAL A 235 -15.45 8.07 2.79
C VAL A 235 -14.20 7.49 2.14
N VAL A 236 -14.18 6.18 1.90
CA VAL A 236 -13.08 5.46 1.24
C VAL A 236 -13.60 4.84 -0.05
N THR A 237 -13.00 5.23 -1.18
CA THR A 237 -13.34 4.67 -2.49
C THR A 237 -12.44 3.49 -2.84
N GLY A 238 -12.96 2.51 -3.59
CA GLY A 238 -12.23 1.27 -3.87
C GLY A 238 -12.04 0.43 -2.60
N GLY A 239 -12.99 0.50 -1.67
CA GLY A 239 -12.87 -0.05 -0.32
C GLY A 239 -13.06 -1.56 -0.22
N ALA A 240 -13.37 -2.27 -1.32
CA ALA A 240 -13.60 -3.71 -1.30
C ALA A 240 -12.31 -4.54 -1.34
N SER A 241 -11.18 -3.98 -1.77
CA SER A 241 -9.92 -4.73 -1.92
C SER A 241 -8.65 -3.89 -1.69
N GLY A 242 -7.52 -4.58 -1.59
CA GLY A 242 -6.18 -3.98 -1.57
C GLY A 242 -5.99 -2.89 -0.50
N LEU A 243 -5.45 -1.75 -0.91
CA LEU A 243 -5.21 -0.60 -0.02
C LEU A 243 -6.52 -0.04 0.57
N GLY A 244 -7.60 -0.01 -0.21
CA GLY A 244 -8.89 0.51 0.25
C GLY A 244 -9.47 -0.35 1.38
N ALA A 245 -9.45 -1.67 1.24
CA ALA A 245 -9.89 -2.58 2.30
C ALA A 245 -9.04 -2.43 3.57
N ALA A 246 -7.71 -2.32 3.43
CA ALA A 246 -6.81 -2.10 4.56
C ALA A 246 -7.09 -0.76 5.27
N LEU A 247 -7.43 0.30 4.53
CA LEU A 247 -7.83 1.59 5.08
C LEU A 247 -9.16 1.48 5.83
N VAL A 248 -10.17 0.86 5.23
CA VAL A 248 -11.50 0.66 5.86
C VAL A 248 -11.34 -0.04 7.20
N GLN A 249 -10.61 -1.16 7.23
CA GLN A 249 -10.36 -1.93 8.45
C GLN A 249 -9.64 -1.10 9.53
N LYS A 250 -8.58 -0.37 9.16
CA LYS A 250 -7.80 0.41 10.13
C LYS A 250 -8.57 1.60 10.68
N LEU A 251 -9.31 2.33 9.83
CA LEU A 251 -10.11 3.48 10.23
C LEU A 251 -11.27 3.08 11.14
N ALA A 252 -11.95 1.98 10.83
CA ALA A 252 -12.96 1.39 11.69
C ALA A 252 -12.35 0.96 13.05
N GLY A 253 -11.16 0.36 13.04
CA GLY A 253 -10.42 0.05 14.27
C GLY A 253 -10.03 1.28 15.11
N ARG A 254 -10.00 2.49 14.53
CA ARG A 254 -9.78 3.75 15.27
C ARG A 254 -11.04 4.34 15.88
N GLY A 255 -12.22 3.83 15.55
CA GLY A 255 -13.50 4.36 16.03
C GLY A 255 -14.22 5.28 15.05
N ALA A 256 -13.75 5.41 13.81
CA ALA A 256 -14.34 6.28 12.79
C ALA A 256 -15.60 5.66 12.16
N LYS A 257 -16.60 6.48 11.81
CA LYS A 257 -17.67 6.03 10.91
C LYS A 257 -17.11 5.96 9.49
N VAL A 258 -16.93 4.76 8.96
CA VAL A 258 -16.31 4.53 7.65
C VAL A 258 -17.38 4.22 6.62
N VAL A 259 -17.37 4.96 5.53
CA VAL A 259 -18.22 4.72 4.37
C VAL A 259 -17.37 4.14 3.26
N SER A 260 -17.56 2.86 2.97
CA SER A 260 -16.85 2.14 1.91
C SER A 260 -17.64 2.23 0.61
N ILE A 261 -17.05 2.81 -0.43
CA ILE A 261 -17.65 2.92 -1.76
C ILE A 261 -16.85 2.07 -2.74
N ASP A 262 -17.52 1.16 -3.45
CA ASP A 262 -16.91 0.33 -4.49
C ASP A 262 -17.97 -0.11 -5.52
N VAL A 263 -17.56 -0.63 -6.67
CA VAL A 263 -18.46 -1.24 -7.65
C VAL A 263 -18.91 -2.64 -7.22
N THR A 264 -18.18 -3.26 -6.28
CA THR A 264 -18.56 -4.51 -5.61
C THR A 264 -19.01 -4.24 -4.17
N SER A 265 -19.71 -5.19 -3.55
CA SER A 265 -20.03 -5.08 -2.12
C SER A 265 -18.76 -5.16 -1.27
N ALA A 266 -18.60 -4.26 -0.31
CA ALA A 266 -17.43 -4.26 0.58
C ALA A 266 -17.34 -5.56 1.39
N CYS A 267 -16.12 -6.07 1.59
CA CYS A 267 -15.87 -7.34 2.29
C CYS A 267 -15.80 -7.22 3.82
N VAL A 268 -15.82 -6.01 4.40
CA VAL A 268 -15.57 -5.81 5.83
C VAL A 268 -16.89 -5.72 6.60
N ASP A 269 -17.22 -6.78 7.35
CA ASP A 269 -18.32 -6.78 8.32
C ASP A 269 -17.85 -6.13 9.64
N HIS A 270 -18.19 -4.86 9.83
CA HIS A 270 -17.87 -4.10 11.04
C HIS A 270 -18.95 -3.06 11.31
N GLU A 271 -19.34 -2.88 12.58
CA GLU A 271 -20.46 -2.02 12.98
C GLU A 271 -20.31 -0.54 12.56
N GLN A 272 -19.06 -0.10 12.44
CA GLN A 272 -18.73 1.26 12.01
C GLN A 272 -18.57 1.44 10.51
N VAL A 273 -18.73 0.37 9.72
CA VAL A 273 -18.56 0.38 8.27
C VAL A 273 -19.93 0.31 7.61
N THR A 274 -20.22 1.26 6.74
CA THR A 274 -21.38 1.23 5.85
C THR A 274 -20.90 1.17 4.41
N ALA A 275 -21.37 0.18 3.66
CA ALA A 275 -20.94 -0.06 2.29
C ALA A 275 -22.00 0.41 1.28
N TYR A 276 -21.57 1.14 0.26
CA TYR A 276 -22.42 1.53 -0.87
C TYR A 276 -21.81 1.03 -2.17
N THR A 277 -22.66 0.46 -3.03
CA THR A 277 -22.28 0.18 -4.41
C THR A 277 -22.38 1.47 -5.22
N CYS A 278 -21.26 1.94 -5.75
CA CYS A 278 -21.20 3.11 -6.63
C CYS A 278 -20.00 3.05 -7.56
N ASP A 279 -20.28 3.31 -8.84
CA ASP A 279 -19.31 3.44 -9.89
C ASP A 279 -18.84 4.90 -9.99
N VAL A 280 -17.66 5.17 -9.42
CA VAL A 280 -17.09 6.52 -9.38
C VAL A 280 -16.80 7.11 -10.77
N SER A 281 -16.77 6.30 -11.83
CA SER A 281 -16.67 6.81 -13.20
C SER A 281 -17.92 7.58 -13.65
N LYS A 282 -19.07 7.34 -13.01
CA LYS A 282 -20.37 7.92 -13.35
C LYS A 282 -20.74 9.02 -12.37
N ARG A 283 -20.76 10.26 -12.87
CA ARG A 283 -21.11 11.46 -12.07
C ARG A 283 -22.45 11.33 -11.34
N ASP A 284 -23.48 10.82 -12.03
CA ASP A 284 -24.82 10.73 -11.45
C ASP A 284 -24.88 9.69 -10.31
N ASP A 285 -24.13 8.60 -10.45
CA ASP A 285 -24.03 7.55 -9.41
C ASP A 285 -23.31 8.08 -8.16
N VAL A 286 -22.23 8.85 -8.37
CA VAL A 286 -21.54 9.58 -7.30
C VAL A 286 -22.50 10.53 -6.58
N SER A 287 -23.24 11.36 -7.31
CA SER A 287 -24.14 12.35 -6.70
C SER A 287 -25.27 11.69 -5.91
N LEU A 288 -25.92 10.65 -6.48
CA LEU A 288 -26.97 9.88 -5.79
C LEU A 288 -26.44 9.19 -4.52
N THR A 289 -25.26 8.58 -4.60
CA THR A 289 -24.65 7.88 -3.48
C THR A 289 -24.20 8.85 -2.38
N MET A 290 -23.61 9.99 -2.75
CA MET A 290 -23.21 11.01 -1.79
C MET A 290 -24.40 11.62 -1.04
N ASN A 291 -25.53 11.83 -1.73
CA ASN A 291 -26.76 12.29 -1.07
C ASN A 291 -27.23 11.29 0.00
N LYS A 292 -27.28 9.99 -0.32
CA LYS A 292 -27.62 8.94 0.64
C LYS A 292 -26.65 8.89 1.82
N ILE A 293 -25.35 9.02 1.56
CA ILE A 293 -24.33 9.07 2.61
C ILE A 293 -24.56 10.24 3.55
N VAL A 294 -24.86 11.43 3.03
CA VAL A 294 -25.14 12.60 3.86
C VAL A 294 -26.40 12.40 4.70
N GLU A 295 -27.45 11.79 4.13
CA GLU A 295 -28.71 11.50 4.84
C GLU A 295 -28.54 10.44 5.95
N GLU A 296 -27.84 9.35 5.67
CA GLU A 296 -27.75 8.18 6.57
C GLU A 296 -26.55 8.25 7.53
N CYS A 297 -25.41 8.73 7.04
CA CYS A 297 -24.15 8.73 7.78
C CYS A 297 -23.76 10.13 8.30
N GLY A 298 -24.32 11.19 7.72
CA GLY A 298 -23.95 12.58 7.99
C GLY A 298 -22.89 13.10 7.03
N GLN A 299 -22.52 14.39 7.18
CA GLN A 299 -21.55 15.03 6.28
C GLN A 299 -20.16 14.37 6.40
N PRO A 300 -19.56 13.91 5.29
CA PRO A 300 -18.18 13.44 5.28
C PRO A 300 -17.20 14.49 5.77
N THR A 301 -16.37 14.12 6.74
CA THR A 301 -15.27 14.96 7.25
C THR A 301 -13.95 14.61 6.57
N MET A 302 -13.83 13.40 6.01
CA MET A 302 -12.65 12.97 5.29
C MET A 302 -13.04 12.19 4.03
N LEU A 303 -12.29 12.40 2.96
CA LEU A 303 -12.45 11.69 1.69
C LEU A 303 -11.12 11.08 1.27
N ILE A 304 -11.12 9.77 0.99
CA ILE A 304 -9.98 9.05 0.44
C ILE A 304 -10.30 8.61 -1.00
N ASN A 305 -9.75 9.34 -1.95
CA ASN A 305 -9.76 9.01 -3.37
C ASN A 305 -8.70 7.94 -3.65
N ASN A 306 -9.12 6.67 -3.60
CA ASN A 306 -8.28 5.48 -3.75
C ASN A 306 -8.72 4.58 -4.93
N ALA A 307 -10.00 4.59 -5.32
CA ALA A 307 -10.47 3.81 -6.46
C ALA A 307 -9.64 4.05 -7.71
N GLY A 308 -9.29 2.97 -8.42
CA GLY A 308 -8.59 3.08 -9.69
C GLY A 308 -8.51 1.77 -10.46
N VAL A 309 -8.31 1.91 -11.78
CA VAL A 309 -8.16 0.82 -12.74
C VAL A 309 -6.85 0.95 -13.52
N VAL A 310 -6.36 -0.18 -14.01
CA VAL A 310 -5.18 -0.30 -14.86
C VAL A 310 -5.39 -1.45 -15.85
N HIS A 311 -4.88 -1.32 -17.07
CA HIS A 311 -5.04 -2.35 -18.12
C HIS A 311 -3.72 -3.05 -18.48
N GLY A 312 -2.59 -2.34 -18.49
CA GLY A 312 -1.28 -2.96 -18.71
C GLY A 312 -0.99 -3.37 -20.16
N MET A 313 -1.57 -2.70 -21.15
CA MET A 313 -1.38 -3.01 -22.58
C MET A 313 -0.57 -1.94 -23.33
N PRO A 314 0.19 -2.31 -24.38
CA PRO A 314 0.77 -1.34 -25.30
C PRO A 314 -0.30 -0.40 -25.88
N LEU A 315 0.02 0.89 -26.01
CA LEU A 315 -0.94 1.90 -26.47
C LEU A 315 -1.63 1.55 -27.80
N PRO A 316 -0.94 1.03 -28.84
CA PRO A 316 -1.60 0.68 -30.10
C PRO A 316 -2.64 -0.45 -29.99
N THR A 317 -2.52 -1.32 -28.98
CA THR A 317 -3.41 -2.47 -28.77
C THR A 317 -4.39 -2.26 -27.61
N LEU A 318 -4.28 -1.13 -26.89
CA LEU A 318 -5.15 -0.76 -25.79
C LEU A 318 -6.49 -0.25 -26.37
N PRO A 319 -7.64 -0.87 -26.05
CA PRO A 319 -8.94 -0.41 -26.52
C PRO A 319 -9.23 1.02 -26.09
N SER A 320 -9.91 1.79 -26.94
CA SER A 320 -10.22 3.20 -26.64
C SER A 320 -11.13 3.33 -25.41
N GLU A 321 -12.04 2.37 -25.23
CA GLU A 321 -12.94 2.27 -24.09
C GLU A 321 -12.17 2.04 -22.78
N SER A 322 -11.07 1.29 -22.83
CA SER A 322 -10.18 1.09 -21.69
C SER A 322 -9.46 2.38 -21.31
N ILE A 323 -8.99 3.17 -22.29
CA ILE A 323 -8.38 4.48 -22.05
C ILE A 323 -9.40 5.42 -21.38
N ALA A 324 -10.61 5.49 -21.93
CA ALA A 324 -11.70 6.30 -21.37
C ALA A 324 -12.00 5.89 -19.93
N ARG A 325 -12.18 4.59 -19.67
CA ARG A 325 -12.44 4.06 -18.33
C ARG A 325 -11.34 4.40 -17.33
N THR A 326 -10.07 4.31 -17.73
CA THR A 326 -8.95 4.71 -16.87
C THR A 326 -9.05 6.18 -16.47
N MET A 327 -9.36 7.07 -17.42
CA MET A 327 -9.51 8.50 -17.14
C MET A 327 -10.77 8.80 -16.31
N GLU A 328 -11.89 8.15 -16.61
CA GLU A 328 -13.15 8.36 -15.91
C GLU A 328 -13.05 7.89 -14.44
N THR A 329 -12.52 6.69 -14.19
CA THR A 329 -12.36 6.19 -12.82
C THR A 329 -11.24 6.91 -12.06
N ASN A 330 -10.04 7.00 -12.63
CA ASN A 330 -8.86 7.46 -11.89
C ASN A 330 -8.79 8.99 -11.77
N VAL A 331 -9.43 9.74 -12.67
CA VAL A 331 -9.35 11.21 -12.71
C VAL A 331 -10.71 11.85 -12.45
N MET A 332 -11.72 11.52 -13.27
CA MET A 332 -13.02 12.17 -13.16
C MET A 332 -13.75 11.80 -11.87
N GLY A 333 -13.66 10.55 -11.42
CA GLY A 333 -14.24 10.12 -10.14
C GLY A 333 -13.80 10.99 -8.95
N PRO A 334 -12.49 11.17 -8.73
CA PRO A 334 -11.98 12.11 -7.73
C PRO A 334 -12.51 13.54 -7.89
N PHE A 335 -12.62 14.09 -9.12
CA PHE A 335 -13.27 15.39 -9.33
C PHE A 335 -14.72 15.41 -8.84
N TRP A 336 -15.52 14.39 -9.18
CA TRP A 336 -16.92 14.31 -8.76
C TRP A 336 -17.05 14.23 -7.25
N LEU A 337 -16.31 13.34 -6.61
CA LEU A 337 -16.36 13.16 -5.16
C LEU A 337 -15.91 14.41 -4.41
N ILE A 338 -14.82 15.06 -4.86
CA ILE A 338 -14.35 16.31 -4.27
C ILE A 338 -15.44 17.38 -4.39
N LYS A 339 -16.10 17.51 -5.54
CA LYS A 339 -17.18 18.49 -5.72
C LYS A 339 -18.36 18.29 -4.78
N GLU A 340 -18.67 17.05 -4.40
CA GLU A 340 -19.75 16.74 -3.45
C GLU A 340 -19.37 17.08 -2.00
N VAL A 341 -18.12 16.83 -1.57
CA VAL A 341 -17.72 17.02 -0.15
C VAL A 341 -17.13 18.39 0.15
N LEU A 342 -16.44 19.01 -0.83
CA LEU A 342 -15.63 20.21 -0.63
C LEU A 342 -16.44 21.44 -0.16
N PRO A 343 -17.66 21.73 -0.66
CA PRO A 343 -18.41 22.90 -0.22
C PRO A 343 -18.67 22.90 1.29
N ALA A 344 -18.96 21.74 1.89
CA ALA A 344 -19.17 21.64 3.33
C ALA A 344 -17.86 21.78 4.11
N MET A 345 -16.77 21.16 3.63
CA MET A 345 -15.44 21.29 4.24
C MET A 345 -14.97 22.76 4.26
N ILE A 346 -15.18 23.51 3.17
CA ILE A 346 -14.86 24.94 3.09
C ILE A 346 -15.70 25.74 4.09
N ARG A 347 -17.02 25.54 4.11
CA ARG A 347 -17.92 26.27 5.05
C ARG A 347 -17.53 26.03 6.51
N ASN A 348 -17.14 24.81 6.85
CA ASN A 348 -16.74 24.45 8.20
C ASN A 348 -15.28 24.78 8.50
N ASN A 349 -14.50 25.16 7.47
CA ASN A 349 -13.04 25.25 7.50
C ASN A 349 -12.43 24.05 8.24
N SER A 350 -12.86 22.85 7.84
CA SER A 350 -12.44 21.60 8.46
C SER A 350 -12.74 20.44 7.51
N GLY A 351 -11.74 19.59 7.29
CA GLY A 351 -11.88 18.37 6.52
C GLY A 351 -10.52 17.85 6.08
N HIS A 352 -10.48 16.65 5.50
CA HIS A 352 -9.24 16.08 4.95
C HIS A 352 -9.49 15.33 3.65
N ILE A 353 -8.82 15.71 2.58
CA ILE A 353 -8.87 15.04 1.28
C ILE A 353 -7.56 14.31 1.04
N VAL A 354 -7.63 12.99 0.90
CA VAL A 354 -6.50 12.12 0.55
C VAL A 354 -6.62 11.72 -0.93
N THR A 355 -5.56 11.92 -1.69
CA THR A 355 -5.47 11.55 -3.11
C THR A 355 -4.41 10.46 -3.29
N VAL A 356 -4.83 9.25 -3.65
CA VAL A 356 -3.91 8.12 -3.87
C VAL A 356 -3.43 8.08 -5.31
N SER A 357 -2.22 8.59 -5.52
CA SER A 357 -1.47 8.50 -6.76
C SER A 357 -0.37 7.43 -6.65
N SER A 358 0.60 7.46 -7.57
CA SER A 358 1.69 6.51 -7.70
C SER A 358 2.97 7.23 -8.09
N ILE A 359 4.14 6.59 -7.97
CA ILE A 359 5.38 7.03 -8.63
C ILE A 359 5.17 7.33 -10.12
N MET A 360 4.19 6.67 -10.73
CA MET A 360 3.77 6.87 -12.11
C MET A 360 3.01 8.19 -12.34
N GLY A 361 2.79 8.99 -11.30
CA GLY A 361 2.40 10.40 -11.38
C GLY A 361 3.57 11.34 -11.68
N TYR A 362 4.81 10.83 -11.61
CA TYR A 362 6.04 11.59 -11.85
C TYR A 362 6.91 11.02 -12.97
N ALA A 363 6.79 9.73 -13.26
CA ALA A 363 7.53 9.02 -14.30
C ALA A 363 6.63 8.13 -15.17
N GLY A 364 7.05 7.86 -16.41
CA GLY A 364 6.34 6.98 -17.34
C GLY A 364 6.93 5.58 -17.39
N PHE A 365 6.08 4.59 -17.66
CA PHE A 365 6.45 3.18 -17.79
C PHE A 365 5.77 2.59 -19.04
N ALA A 366 6.41 1.61 -19.67
CA ALA A 366 5.86 0.96 -20.85
C ALA A 366 4.57 0.19 -20.51
N LYS A 367 3.65 0.12 -21.49
CA LYS A 367 2.33 -0.56 -21.39
C LYS A 367 1.36 0.03 -20.35
N LEU A 368 1.67 1.22 -19.81
CA LEU A 368 0.89 1.87 -18.76
C LEU A 368 0.62 3.34 -19.11
N THR A 369 0.52 3.67 -20.40
CA THR A 369 0.41 5.06 -20.88
C THR A 369 -0.83 5.78 -20.36
N ASP A 370 -1.99 5.12 -20.41
CA ASP A 370 -3.26 5.63 -19.87
C ASP A 370 -3.20 5.80 -18.34
N TYR A 371 -2.65 4.80 -17.65
CA TYR A 371 -2.51 4.81 -16.20
C TYR A 371 -1.54 5.90 -15.73
N THR A 372 -0.35 6.01 -16.32
CA THR A 372 0.63 7.08 -16.07
C THR A 372 -0.01 8.44 -16.27
N ALA A 373 -0.71 8.67 -17.39
CA ALA A 373 -1.40 9.93 -17.65
C ALA A 373 -2.42 10.27 -16.55
N SER A 374 -3.22 9.28 -16.14
CA SER A 374 -4.20 9.47 -15.07
C SER A 374 -3.57 9.80 -13.71
N LYS A 375 -2.45 9.16 -13.35
CA LYS A 375 -1.75 9.43 -12.09
C LYS A 375 -1.00 10.76 -12.09
N HIS A 376 -0.55 11.23 -13.26
CA HIS A 376 -0.05 12.60 -13.43
C HIS A 376 -1.17 13.62 -13.20
N ALA A 377 -2.36 13.39 -13.77
CA ALA A 377 -3.51 14.26 -13.58
C ALA A 377 -3.92 14.37 -12.11
N LEU A 378 -3.84 13.27 -11.35
CA LEU A 378 -4.12 13.29 -9.90
C LEU A 378 -3.14 14.15 -9.10
N VAL A 379 -1.85 14.15 -9.47
CA VAL A 379 -0.86 15.03 -8.82
C VAL A 379 -1.23 16.50 -9.07
N GLY A 380 -1.51 16.85 -10.32
CA GLY A 380 -1.91 18.22 -10.68
C GLY A 380 -3.22 18.66 -10.02
N LEU A 381 -4.23 17.77 -9.97
CA LEU A 381 -5.48 17.99 -9.24
C LEU A 381 -5.21 18.31 -7.76
N HIS A 382 -4.39 17.48 -7.12
CA HIS A 382 -4.07 17.64 -5.70
C HIS A 382 -3.36 18.97 -5.41
N GLU A 383 -2.35 19.30 -6.19
CA GLU A 383 -1.57 20.53 -6.05
C GLU A 383 -2.45 21.77 -6.26
N SER A 384 -3.26 21.79 -7.34
CA SER A 384 -4.18 22.90 -7.62
C SER A 384 -5.21 23.09 -6.53
N LEU A 385 -5.87 22.02 -6.10
CA LEU A 385 -6.90 22.07 -5.05
C LEU A 385 -6.35 22.68 -3.75
N ARG A 386 -5.14 22.28 -3.37
CA ARG A 386 -4.51 22.82 -2.17
C ARG A 386 -4.29 24.33 -2.28
N TYR A 387 -3.78 24.82 -3.41
CA TYR A 387 -3.60 26.27 -3.59
C TYR A 387 -4.93 27.03 -3.61
N GLU A 388 -5.99 26.45 -4.17
CA GLU A 388 -7.33 27.05 -4.14
C GLU A 388 -7.90 27.13 -2.71
N LEU A 389 -7.72 26.08 -1.90
CA LEU A 389 -8.13 26.07 -0.49
C LEU A 389 -7.48 27.22 0.31
N ASP A 390 -6.18 27.44 0.12
CA ASP A 390 -5.43 28.46 0.84
C ASP A 390 -5.73 29.88 0.33
N SER A 391 -5.69 30.08 -0.99
CA SER A 391 -5.69 31.43 -1.59
C SER A 391 -7.08 31.97 -1.94
N ILE A 392 -7.99 31.11 -2.40
CA ILE A 392 -9.34 31.50 -2.83
C ILE A 392 -10.33 31.32 -1.68
N HIS A 393 -10.38 30.11 -1.12
CA HIS A 393 -11.38 29.75 -0.12
C HIS A 393 -11.00 30.17 1.30
N LYS A 394 -9.72 30.50 1.54
CA LYS A 394 -9.19 30.87 2.86
C LYS A 394 -9.54 29.81 3.91
N ALA A 395 -9.45 28.55 3.53
CA ALA A 395 -9.84 27.39 4.33
C ALA A 395 -8.61 26.50 4.66
N PRO A 396 -7.58 27.02 5.35
CA PRO A 396 -6.31 26.31 5.56
C PRO A 396 -6.39 25.09 6.46
N TYR A 397 -7.53 24.87 7.12
CA TYR A 397 -7.78 23.70 7.97
C TYR A 397 -8.53 22.59 7.22
N VAL A 398 -8.84 22.79 5.94
CA VAL A 398 -9.14 21.69 5.03
C VAL A 398 -7.81 21.12 4.54
N ARG A 399 -7.42 19.98 5.11
CA ARG A 399 -6.13 19.34 4.85
C ARG A 399 -6.14 18.52 3.59
N THR A 400 -4.97 18.38 2.98
CA THR A 400 -4.79 17.57 1.77
C THR A 400 -3.58 16.64 1.93
N THR A 401 -3.77 15.35 1.67
CA THR A 401 -2.66 14.39 1.65
C THR A 401 -2.52 13.76 0.27
N LEU A 402 -1.35 13.93 -0.36
CA LEU A 402 -1.00 13.22 -1.59
C LEU A 402 -0.27 11.95 -1.20
N VAL A 403 -0.70 10.82 -1.74
CA VAL A 403 0.00 9.54 -1.56
C VAL A 403 0.63 9.17 -2.90
N THR A 404 1.94 8.94 -2.91
CA THR A 404 2.69 8.51 -4.08
C THR A 404 3.31 7.16 -3.75
N THR A 405 2.61 6.09 -4.11
CA THR A 405 3.08 4.74 -3.80
C THR A 405 3.91 4.16 -4.94
N GLY A 406 4.90 3.38 -4.55
CA GLY A 406 5.49 2.35 -5.40
C GLY A 406 4.52 1.18 -5.63
N GLN A 407 5.03 0.07 -6.14
CA GLN A 407 4.22 -1.13 -6.32
C GLN A 407 3.76 -1.69 -4.97
N LEU A 408 2.44 -1.90 -4.83
CA LEU A 408 1.86 -2.57 -3.68
C LEU A 408 1.92 -4.09 -3.89
N ARG A 409 2.47 -4.80 -2.91
CA ARG A 409 2.66 -6.26 -2.97
C ARG A 409 1.35 -7.02 -2.81
N ASP A 410 0.50 -6.55 -1.89
CA ASP A 410 -0.66 -7.31 -1.41
C ASP A 410 -1.94 -6.90 -2.19
N THR A 411 -1.80 -6.50 -3.45
CA THR A 411 -2.92 -5.99 -4.27
C THR A 411 -2.96 -6.63 -5.65
N PRO A 412 -4.15 -6.99 -6.17
CA PRO A 412 -4.28 -7.62 -7.50
C PRO A 412 -3.84 -6.73 -8.68
N MET A 413 -3.67 -5.42 -8.47
CA MET A 413 -3.47 -4.42 -9.51
C MET A 413 -2.22 -4.63 -10.38
N PHE A 414 -1.20 -5.32 -9.85
CA PHE A 414 0.07 -5.58 -10.55
C PHE A 414 0.54 -7.04 -10.40
N ASP A 415 -0.41 -7.97 -10.30
CA ASP A 415 -0.09 -9.40 -10.26
C ASP A 415 0.62 -9.83 -11.55
N GLY A 416 1.71 -10.58 -11.40
CA GLY A 416 2.53 -11.06 -12.53
C GLY A 416 3.74 -10.19 -12.91
N VAL A 417 3.97 -9.06 -12.24
CA VAL A 417 5.19 -8.25 -12.47
C VAL A 417 6.39 -8.86 -11.71
N THR A 418 7.33 -9.44 -12.45
CA THR A 418 8.57 -9.99 -11.88
C THR A 418 9.71 -8.99 -11.92
N HIS A 419 10.37 -8.77 -10.79
CA HIS A 419 11.55 -7.90 -10.69
C HIS A 419 12.84 -8.70 -10.63
N SER A 420 13.91 -8.16 -11.22
CA SER A 420 15.25 -8.69 -10.97
C SER A 420 15.63 -8.48 -9.49
N PRO A 421 16.52 -9.30 -8.90
CA PRO A 421 16.96 -9.14 -7.52
C PRO A 421 17.52 -7.74 -7.20
N PHE A 422 18.17 -7.10 -8.19
CA PHE A 422 18.67 -5.72 -8.07
C PHE A 422 17.52 -4.71 -7.92
N VAL A 423 16.49 -4.80 -8.77
CA VAL A 423 15.31 -3.94 -8.70
C VAL A 423 14.56 -4.18 -7.39
N HIS A 424 14.46 -5.42 -6.92
CA HIS A 424 13.84 -5.73 -5.63
C HIS A 424 14.57 -5.08 -4.44
N PHE A 425 15.90 -4.96 -4.50
CA PHE A 425 16.69 -4.31 -3.45
C PHE A 425 16.57 -2.78 -3.48
N VAL A 426 16.66 -2.18 -4.68
CA VAL A 426 16.67 -0.71 -4.86
C VAL A 426 15.26 -0.13 -4.82
N ALA A 427 14.32 -0.76 -5.52
CA ALA A 427 12.93 -0.34 -5.64
C ALA A 427 11.98 -1.44 -5.13
N PRO A 428 11.97 -1.73 -3.82
CA PRO A 428 11.15 -2.80 -3.26
C PRO A 428 9.65 -2.53 -3.45
N SER A 429 8.85 -3.60 -3.46
CA SER A 429 7.40 -3.53 -3.28
C SER A 429 7.07 -3.15 -1.83
N ILE A 430 5.93 -2.50 -1.59
CA ILE A 430 5.46 -2.18 -0.23
C ILE A 430 4.14 -2.86 0.10
N SER A 431 3.94 -3.22 1.37
CA SER A 431 2.65 -3.72 1.83
C SER A 431 1.60 -2.60 1.84
N ALA A 432 0.39 -2.93 1.39
CA ALA A 432 -0.75 -2.02 1.42
C ALA A 432 -1.07 -1.56 2.85
N HIS A 433 -0.89 -2.42 3.86
CA HIS A 433 -1.10 -2.07 5.27
C HIS A 433 -0.15 -0.98 5.74
N ARG A 434 1.12 -0.98 5.31
CA ARG A 434 2.09 0.06 5.71
C ARG A 434 1.73 1.42 5.13
N VAL A 435 1.25 1.45 3.89
CA VAL A 435 0.75 2.69 3.27
C VAL A 435 -0.51 3.16 3.98
N ALA A 436 -1.44 2.24 4.29
CA ALA A 436 -2.64 2.56 5.06
C ALA A 436 -2.29 3.13 6.45
N ASP A 437 -1.31 2.57 7.15
CA ASP A 437 -0.82 3.11 8.43
C ASP A 437 -0.32 4.55 8.30
N ALA A 438 0.47 4.84 7.27
CA ALA A 438 0.97 6.20 7.04
C ALA A 438 -0.16 7.20 6.71
N ILE A 439 -1.19 6.76 5.96
CA ILE A 439 -2.38 7.57 5.67
C ILE A 439 -3.16 7.84 6.96
N VAL A 440 -3.46 6.80 7.74
CA VAL A 440 -4.20 6.93 9.01
C VAL A 440 -3.43 7.81 9.99
N GLU A 441 -2.10 7.69 10.05
CA GLU A 441 -1.26 8.58 10.86
C GLU A 441 -1.38 10.04 10.40
N ALA A 442 -1.37 10.31 9.09
CA ALA A 442 -1.52 11.67 8.57
C ALA A 442 -2.89 12.28 8.94
N LEU A 443 -3.96 11.47 8.84
CA LEU A 443 -5.32 11.86 9.25
C LEU A 443 -5.38 12.11 10.76
N GLU A 444 -4.82 11.22 11.57
CA GLU A 444 -4.77 11.34 13.04
C GLU A 444 -4.04 12.60 13.49
N GLN A 445 -2.93 12.92 12.83
CA GLN A 445 -2.15 14.13 13.11
C GLN A 445 -2.79 15.40 12.55
N GLN A 446 -3.86 15.29 11.75
CA GLN A 446 -4.56 16.39 11.08
C GLN A 446 -3.63 17.30 10.26
N GLU A 447 -2.71 16.68 9.53
CA GLU A 447 -1.70 17.37 8.74
C GLU A 447 -1.83 17.05 7.26
N SER A 448 -1.72 18.09 6.44
CA SER A 448 -1.41 17.95 5.02
C SER A 448 -0.02 17.33 4.87
N ARG A 449 0.10 16.29 4.04
CA ARG A 449 1.36 15.56 3.83
C ARG A 449 1.50 15.08 2.39
N HIS A 450 2.74 14.97 1.92
CA HIS A 450 3.07 14.12 0.78
C HIS A 450 3.67 12.81 1.30
N ILE A 451 2.89 11.74 1.24
CA ILE A 451 3.30 10.39 1.65
C ILE A 451 3.87 9.70 0.41
N ALA A 452 5.20 9.70 0.28
CA ALA A 452 5.89 9.00 -0.79
C ALA A 452 6.58 7.75 -0.22
N MET A 453 6.12 6.56 -0.62
CA MET A 453 6.61 5.28 -0.08
C MET A 453 6.64 4.19 -1.16
N PRO A 454 7.68 3.32 -1.19
CA PRO A 454 8.91 3.32 -0.39
C PRO A 454 9.82 4.53 -0.63
N TRP A 455 10.99 4.54 0.02
CA TRP A 455 11.98 5.62 -0.06
C TRP A 455 12.21 6.23 -1.46
N TYR A 456 12.22 5.41 -2.53
CA TYR A 456 12.46 5.87 -3.90
C TYR A 456 11.33 6.74 -4.46
N ALA A 457 10.11 6.57 -3.96
CA ALA A 457 8.97 7.39 -4.36
C ALA A 457 9.21 8.87 -4.03
N SER A 458 9.89 9.16 -2.91
CA SER A 458 10.24 10.52 -2.49
C SER A 458 11.18 11.23 -3.48
N TRP A 459 11.97 10.47 -4.23
CA TRP A 459 12.92 11.00 -5.22
C TRP A 459 12.38 10.95 -6.64
N THR A 460 11.25 10.30 -6.89
CA THR A 460 10.69 10.19 -8.24
C THR A 460 10.40 11.56 -8.87
N PRO A 461 9.92 12.59 -8.15
CA PRO A 461 9.75 13.93 -8.72
C PRO A 461 11.05 14.55 -9.27
N THR A 462 12.20 14.27 -8.65
CA THR A 462 13.48 14.87 -9.06
C THR A 462 14.01 14.28 -10.37
N LEU A 463 13.53 13.11 -10.80
CA LEU A 463 13.87 12.52 -12.10
C LEU A 463 13.52 13.43 -13.27
N ARG A 464 12.55 14.34 -13.09
CA ARG A 464 12.16 15.33 -14.11
C ARG A 464 13.17 16.47 -14.27
N LEU A 465 14.03 16.69 -13.28
CA LEU A 465 15.09 17.71 -13.33
C LEU A 465 16.34 17.21 -14.07
N LEU A 466 16.46 15.90 -14.27
CA LEU A 466 17.61 15.28 -14.91
C LEU A 466 17.51 15.39 -16.45
N PRO A 467 18.64 15.50 -17.16
CA PRO A 467 18.67 15.37 -18.61
C PRO A 467 18.04 14.04 -19.07
N SER A 468 17.40 14.05 -20.24
CA SER A 468 16.65 12.90 -20.77
C SER A 468 17.48 11.62 -20.79
N PHE A 469 18.73 11.66 -21.26
CA PHE A 469 19.59 10.47 -21.32
C PHE A 469 19.87 9.84 -19.95
N VAL A 470 19.97 10.64 -18.88
CA VAL A 470 20.18 10.14 -17.51
C VAL A 470 18.89 9.49 -17.02
N ARG A 471 17.76 10.16 -17.22
CA ARG A 471 16.44 9.64 -16.83
C ARG A 471 16.13 8.34 -17.54
N ASP A 472 16.37 8.25 -18.84
CA ASP A 472 16.09 7.07 -19.65
C ASP A 472 17.02 5.91 -19.25
N GLY A 473 18.27 6.20 -18.90
CA GLY A 473 19.21 5.23 -18.32
C GLY A 473 18.72 4.67 -16.96
N ILE A 474 18.27 5.54 -16.05
CA ILE A 474 17.70 5.13 -14.75
C ILE A 474 16.43 4.29 -14.96
N GLN A 475 15.51 4.74 -15.82
CA GLN A 475 14.26 4.02 -16.11
C GLN A 475 14.54 2.64 -16.69
N THR A 476 15.52 2.53 -17.60
CA THR A 476 15.94 1.24 -18.16
C THR A 476 16.54 0.32 -17.09
N ALA A 477 17.40 0.84 -16.22
CA ALA A 477 18.00 0.07 -15.13
C ALA A 477 16.97 -0.43 -14.09
N LEU A 478 15.89 0.34 -13.88
CA LEU A 478 14.79 -0.02 -12.99
C LEU A 478 13.71 -0.90 -13.67
N GLY A 479 13.89 -1.28 -14.94
CA GLY A 479 12.96 -2.16 -15.65
C GLY A 479 11.67 -1.47 -16.13
N ALA A 480 11.64 -0.14 -16.25
CA ALA A 480 10.43 0.59 -16.66
C ALA A 480 9.93 0.20 -18.07
N ASN A 481 10.82 -0.30 -18.93
CA ASN A 481 10.49 -0.80 -20.26
C ASN A 481 9.75 -2.16 -20.24
N HIS A 482 9.82 -2.89 -19.12
CA HIS A 482 9.25 -4.22 -18.93
C HIS A 482 8.30 -4.28 -17.73
N ALA A 483 7.64 -3.15 -17.43
CA ALA A 483 6.82 -2.98 -16.23
C ALA A 483 5.60 -3.92 -16.16
N MET A 484 5.11 -4.40 -17.31
CA MET A 484 4.03 -5.37 -17.42
C MET A 484 4.48 -6.54 -18.32
N PRO A 485 4.09 -7.79 -18.01
CA PRO A 485 4.42 -8.95 -18.83
C PRO A 485 3.87 -8.80 -20.26
N SER A 486 4.51 -9.46 -21.23
CA SER A 486 4.00 -9.50 -22.61
C SER A 486 2.80 -10.46 -22.73
N PRO A 487 1.88 -10.23 -23.69
CA PRO A 487 0.80 -11.17 -23.96
C PRO A 487 1.32 -12.59 -24.22
N ASP A 488 2.47 -12.73 -24.89
CA ASP A 488 3.06 -14.02 -25.24
C ASP A 488 3.60 -14.75 -24.00
N GLU A 489 4.19 -14.04 -23.02
CA GLU A 489 4.60 -14.62 -21.73
C GLU A 489 3.40 -15.03 -20.85
N ALA A 490 2.25 -14.36 -21.01
CA ALA A 490 1.01 -14.70 -20.29
C ALA A 490 0.32 -15.96 -20.86
N TYR A 491 0.64 -16.37 -22.09
CA TYR A 491 0.15 -17.61 -22.70
C TYR A 491 1.05 -18.82 -22.42
N GLU A 492 2.35 -18.63 -22.23
CA GLU A 492 3.25 -19.72 -21.80
C GLU A 492 3.07 -20.13 -20.32
N THR A 493 2.34 -19.32 -19.53
CA THR A 493 2.11 -19.52 -18.08
C THR A 493 0.71 -20.01 -17.71
N LYS A 494 -0.10 -20.47 -18.67
CA LYS A 494 -1.43 -21.08 -18.41
C LYS A 494 -1.43 -22.60 -18.46
#